data_AF-A0A7X0DF57-F1
#
_entry.id   AF-A0A7X0DF57-F1
#
_cell.length_a   1.000
_cell.length_b   1.000
_cell.length_c   1.000
_cell.angle_alpha   90.00
_cell.angle_beta   90.00
_cell.angle_gamma   90.00
#
_symmetry.space_group_name_H-M   'P 1'
#
loop_
_entity.id
_entity.type
_entity.pdbx_description
1 polymer ?
#
loop_
_entity_poly.entity_id
_entity_poly.type
_entity_poly.pdbx_seq_one_letter_code
_entity_poly.pdbx_strand_id
1 'polypeptide(L)'
;MNIKSLLLGSAAALAAVSGAQAADAIIAAEPEPMEYVRVCDAFGTGYFYIPGTETCLKISGYVRVQVDGRSDFDLDGVDLQDGGYRTNTRAQL
;
A
#
# COMPACT_ATOMS: atom_id res chain seq x y z
N MET A 1 -62.56 -22.78 -26.25
CA MET A 1 -62.13 -23.04 -24.86
C MET A 1 -60.82 -23.80 -24.91
N ASN A 2 -59.75 -23.33 -24.24
CA ASN A 2 -58.58 -24.11 -23.73
C ASN A 2 -57.31 -23.27 -23.42
N ILE A 3 -57.40 -21.93 -23.25
CA ILE A 3 -56.28 -21.11 -22.75
C ILE A 3 -56.06 -21.24 -21.23
N LYS A 4 -57.07 -21.71 -20.48
CA LYS A 4 -57.01 -21.84 -19.02
C LYS A 4 -56.01 -22.90 -18.53
N SER A 5 -55.77 -23.96 -19.30
CA SER A 5 -54.86 -25.06 -18.92
C SER A 5 -53.37 -24.68 -19.04
N LEU A 6 -53.01 -23.87 -20.04
CA LEU A 6 -51.63 -23.45 -20.29
C LEU A 6 -51.08 -22.48 -19.22
N LEU A 7 -51.95 -21.60 -18.71
CA LEU A 7 -51.57 -20.66 -17.65
C LEU A 7 -51.36 -21.34 -16.30
N LEU A 8 -52.20 -22.32 -15.94
CA LEU A 8 -52.00 -23.08 -14.69
C LEU A 8 -50.77 -23.99 -14.75
N GLY A 9 -50.41 -24.54 -15.92
CA GLY A 9 -49.18 -25.31 -16.09
C GLY A 9 -47.90 -24.48 -15.95
N SER A 10 -47.91 -23.23 -16.42
CA SER A 10 -46.73 -22.34 -16.38
C SER A 10 -46.41 -21.83 -14.98
N ALA A 11 -47.41 -21.64 -14.11
CA ALA A 11 -47.20 -21.17 -12.73
C ALA A 11 -46.54 -22.23 -11.83
N ALA A 12 -46.82 -23.52 -12.07
CA ALA A 12 -46.25 -24.62 -11.29
C ALA A 12 -44.76 -24.89 -11.62
N ALA A 13 -44.33 -24.63 -12.86
CA ALA A 13 -42.94 -24.78 -13.28
C ALA A 13 -42.01 -23.73 -12.65
N LEU A 14 -42.52 -22.53 -12.35
CA LEU A 14 -41.75 -21.46 -11.71
C LEU A 14 -41.57 -21.66 -10.18
N ALA A 15 -42.42 -22.48 -9.55
CA ALA A 15 -42.37 -22.76 -8.11
C ALA A 15 -41.49 -23.98 -7.74
N ALA A 16 -41.06 -24.79 -8.71
CA ALA A 16 -40.19 -25.96 -8.50
C ALA A 16 -38.70 -25.68 -8.79
N VAL A 17 -38.37 -24.49 -9.33
CA VAL A 17 -36.98 -24.04 -9.58
C VAL A 17 -36.65 -22.81 -8.72
N SER A 18 -37.36 -22.61 -7.61
CA SER A 18 -36.88 -21.83 -6.46
C SER A 18 -36.18 -22.74 -5.44
N GLY A 19 -35.45 -23.74 -5.93
CA GLY A 19 -34.43 -24.43 -5.16
C GLY A 19 -33.22 -23.52 -5.11
N ALA A 20 -33.07 -22.75 -4.02
CA ALA A 20 -31.84 -22.08 -3.69
C ALA A 20 -30.73 -23.13 -3.61
N GLN A 21 -30.01 -23.32 -4.71
CA GLN A 21 -28.74 -24.04 -4.66
C GLN A 21 -27.73 -23.05 -4.09
N ALA A 22 -27.62 -23.05 -2.77
CA ALA A 22 -26.40 -22.60 -2.10
C ALA A 22 -25.29 -23.60 -2.48
N ALA A 23 -24.79 -23.47 -3.70
CA ALA A 23 -23.43 -23.86 -4.01
C ALA A 23 -22.57 -22.69 -3.56
N ASP A 24 -22.22 -22.66 -2.28
CA ASP A 24 -20.91 -22.16 -1.91
C ASP A 24 -19.93 -23.07 -2.63
N ALA A 25 -19.63 -22.70 -3.88
CA ALA A 25 -18.40 -23.11 -4.49
C ALA A 25 -17.33 -22.60 -3.52
N ILE A 26 -16.80 -23.52 -2.72
CA ILE A 26 -15.49 -23.38 -2.12
C ILE A 26 -14.53 -23.32 -3.31
N ILE A 27 -14.55 -22.19 -4.02
CA ILE A 27 -13.40 -21.72 -4.75
C ILE A 27 -12.44 -21.46 -3.61
N ALA A 28 -11.55 -22.43 -3.39
CA ALA A 28 -10.25 -22.13 -2.83
C ALA A 28 -9.74 -20.98 -3.69
N ALA A 29 -9.93 -19.75 -3.20
CA ALA A 29 -9.16 -18.63 -3.66
C ALA A 29 -7.73 -19.03 -3.29
N GLU A 30 -7.07 -19.71 -4.24
CA GLU A 30 -5.62 -19.75 -4.31
C GLU A 30 -5.20 -18.32 -3.96
N PRO A 31 -4.42 -18.11 -2.88
CA PRO A 31 -4.10 -16.77 -2.43
C PRO A 31 -3.42 -16.09 -3.61
N GLU A 32 -4.16 -15.25 -4.32
CA GLU A 32 -3.63 -14.60 -5.50
C GLU A 32 -2.42 -13.83 -5.03
N PRO A 33 -1.26 -14.00 -5.69
CA PRO A 33 -0.04 -13.35 -5.28
C PRO A 33 -0.31 -11.85 -5.30
N MET A 34 -0.53 -11.30 -4.11
CA MET A 34 -0.87 -9.92 -3.91
C MET A 34 0.32 -9.12 -4.44
N GLU A 35 0.22 -8.57 -5.64
CA GLU A 35 1.23 -7.65 -6.15
C GLU A 35 1.11 -6.35 -5.35
N TYR A 36 1.80 -6.32 -4.21
CA TYR A 36 1.73 -5.22 -3.26
C TYR A 36 2.34 -3.93 -3.83
N VAL A 37 3.17 -4.00 -4.86
CA VAL A 37 3.83 -2.83 -5.41
C VAL A 37 3.73 -2.86 -6.93
N ARG A 38 2.77 -2.10 -7.45
CA ARG A 38 2.58 -1.89 -8.89
C ARG A 38 3.25 -0.58 -9.30
N VAL A 39 3.85 -0.55 -10.49
CA VAL A 39 4.43 0.67 -11.07
C VAL A 39 3.29 1.62 -11.47
N CYS A 40 3.39 2.90 -11.12
CA CYS A 40 2.44 3.91 -11.57
C CYS A 40 2.92 4.62 -12.84
N ASP A 41 2.29 4.29 -13.96
CA ASP A 41 2.65 4.84 -15.28
C ASP A 41 2.18 6.30 -15.48
N ALA A 42 1.26 6.80 -14.65
CA ALA A 42 0.70 8.15 -14.79
C ALA A 42 1.73 9.28 -14.53
N PHE A 43 2.70 9.04 -13.65
CA PHE A 43 3.73 10.03 -13.26
C PHE A 43 5.15 9.62 -13.68
N GLY A 44 5.31 8.43 -14.28
CA GLY A 44 6.59 7.93 -14.78
C GLY A 44 7.43 7.20 -13.73
N THR A 45 8.73 7.08 -14.02
CA THR A 45 9.65 6.24 -13.24
C THR A 45 9.77 6.66 -11.78
N GLY A 46 9.78 5.67 -10.87
CA GLY A 46 9.94 5.90 -9.42
C GLY A 46 8.64 6.20 -8.68
N TYR A 47 7.49 6.10 -9.35
CA TYR A 47 6.17 6.15 -8.73
C TYR A 47 5.57 4.75 -8.61
N PHE A 48 4.93 4.49 -7.47
CA PHE A 48 4.31 3.22 -7.11
C PHE A 48 2.86 3.45 -6.67
N TYR A 49 1.98 2.48 -6.91
CA TYR A 49 0.62 2.55 -6.38
C TYR A 49 0.58 2.15 -4.89
N ILE A 50 -0.20 2.88 -4.10
CA ILE A 50 -0.50 2.49 -2.72
C ILE A 50 -1.45 1.28 -2.75
N PRO A 51 -1.12 0.16 -2.07
CA PRO A 51 -1.98 -1.02 -2.02
C PRO A 51 -3.43 -0.67 -1.66
N GLY A 52 -4.40 -1.20 -2.42
CA GLY A 52 -5.83 -0.93 -2.20
C GLY A 52 -6.33 0.41 -2.75
N THR A 53 -5.50 1.20 -3.44
CA THR A 53 -5.92 2.44 -4.11
C THR A 53 -5.27 2.60 -5.50
N GLU A 54 -5.78 3.53 -6.29
CA GLU A 54 -5.14 4.02 -7.54
C GLU A 54 -4.31 5.29 -7.29
N THR A 55 -3.91 5.54 -6.04
CA THR A 55 -3.10 6.70 -5.68
C THR A 55 -1.62 6.40 -5.93
N CYS A 56 -0.94 7.30 -6.65
CA CYS A 56 0.49 7.19 -6.92
C CYS A 56 1.33 7.88 -5.84
N LEU A 57 2.38 7.19 -5.39
CA LEU A 57 3.32 7.63 -4.37
C LEU A 57 4.76 7.45 -4.85
N LYS A 58 5.62 8.43 -4.57
CA LYS A 58 7.07 8.36 -4.83
C LYS A 58 7.83 8.39 -3.52
N ILE A 59 8.64 7.38 -3.28
CA ILE A 59 9.58 7.35 -2.15
C ILE A 59 10.84 8.07 -2.61
N SER A 60 11.15 9.20 -1.99
CA SER A 60 12.39 9.94 -2.22
C SER A 60 12.79 10.69 -0.96
N GLY A 61 14.09 10.96 -0.82
CA GLY A 61 14.59 11.66 0.35
C GLY A 61 16.11 11.74 0.35
N TYR A 62 16.65 12.14 1.49
CA TYR A 62 18.09 12.11 1.71
C TYR A 62 18.39 11.73 3.15
N VAL A 63 19.52 11.05 3.33
CA VAL A 63 20.09 10.73 4.64
C VAL A 63 21.10 11.83 4.98
N ARG A 64 21.00 12.39 6.19
CA ARG A 64 21.94 13.39 6.72
C ARG A 64 22.63 12.83 7.95
N VAL A 65 23.96 12.84 7.93
CA VAL A 65 24.80 12.56 9.10
C VAL A 65 25.49 13.86 9.49
N GLN A 66 25.41 14.20 10.77
CA GLN A 66 26.07 15.36 11.35
C GLN A 66 26.81 14.92 12.61
N VAL A 67 28.10 15.23 12.68
CA VAL A 67 28.93 15.00 13.86
C VAL A 67 29.56 16.33 14.23
N ASP A 68 29.40 16.69 15.50
CA ASP A 68 29.94 17.91 16.08
C ASP A 68 30.77 17.51 17.31
N GLY A 69 32.00 17.98 17.37
CA GLY A 69 32.89 17.83 18.52
C GLY A 69 33.48 19.18 18.87
N ARG A 70 33.41 19.55 20.15
CA ARG A 70 34.07 20.75 20.68
C ARG A 70 34.78 20.40 21.97
N SER A 71 36.03 20.85 22.08
CA SER A 71 36.82 20.78 23.29
C SER A 71 36.87 22.16 23.91
N ASP A 72 36.55 22.22 25.19
CA ASP A 72 36.75 23.39 26.03
C ASP A 72 37.63 22.93 27.21
N PHE A 73 38.79 23.57 27.39
CA PHE A 73 39.70 23.28 28.49
C PHE A 73 39.89 24.53 29.34
N ASP A 74 39.61 24.42 30.63
CA ASP A 74 39.88 25.46 31.63
C ASP A 74 41.18 25.11 32.36
N LEU A 75 42.18 25.99 32.25
CA LEU A 75 43.43 25.91 32.99
C LEU A 75 43.58 27.17 33.84
N ASP A 76 43.32 27.03 35.14
CA ASP A 76 43.53 28.06 36.17
C ASP A 76 42.86 29.42 35.84
N GLY A 77 41.61 29.37 35.33
CA GLY A 77 40.82 30.55 34.99
C GLY A 77 41.09 31.12 33.59
N VAL A 78 41.83 30.38 32.75
CA VAL A 78 42.04 30.68 31.34
C VAL A 78 41.26 29.68 30.50
N ASP A 79 40.20 30.16 29.85
CA ASP A 79 39.42 29.40 28.86
C ASP A 79 40.24 29.21 27.57
N LEU A 80 40.84 28.03 27.41
CA LEU A 80 41.52 27.65 26.17
C LEU A 80 40.52 26.96 25.25
N GLN A 81 40.01 27.74 24.31
CA GLN A 81 39.08 27.26 23.31
C GLN A 81 39.83 26.57 22.17
N ASP A 82 40.27 25.33 22.40
CA ASP A 82 40.97 24.53 21.41
C ASP A 82 39.96 23.93 20.42
N GLY A 83 40.19 24.15 19.13
CA GLY A 83 39.17 24.12 18.08
C GLY A 83 38.23 22.91 18.05
N GLY A 84 37.01 23.10 17.54
CA GLY A 84 36.05 22.03 17.30
C GLY A 84 36.04 21.55 15.85
N TYR A 85 35.44 20.38 15.61
CA TYR A 85 35.16 19.87 14.27
C TYR A 85 33.65 19.71 14.07
N ARG A 86 33.20 20.01 12.85
CA ARG A 86 31.83 19.76 12.38
C ARG A 86 31.93 19.06 11.03
N THR A 87 31.39 17.85 10.94
CA THR A 87 31.31 17.10 9.68
C THR A 87 29.86 16.87 9.30
N ASN A 88 29.50 17.20 8.06
CA ASN A 88 28.16 17.03 7.51
C ASN A 88 28.22 16.22 6.21
N THR A 89 27.55 15.07 6.20
CA THR A 89 27.45 14.21 5.01
C THR A 89 25.99 14.06 4.62
N ARG A 90 25.70 14.16 3.31
CA ARG A 90 24.35 13.97 2.75
C ARG A 90 24.40 12.96 1.62
N ALA A 91 23.50 11.99 1.64
CA ALA A 91 23.30 11.02 0.57
C ALA A 91 21.84 11.08 0.10
N GLN A 92 21.62 11.20 -1.20
CA GLN A 92 20.27 11.25 -1.80
C GLN A 92 19.82 9.84 -2.22
N LEU A 93 18.52 9.58 -2.10
CA LEU A 93 17.85 8.34 -2.52
C LEU A 93 17.05 8.58 -3.80
#